data_AF-A0A7C3DIQ9-F1
#
_entry.id   AF-A0A7C3DIQ9-F1
#
_cell.length_a   1.000
_cell.length_b   1.000
_cell.length_c   1.000
_cell.angle_alpha   90.00
_cell.angle_beta   90.00
_cell.angle_gamma   90.00
#
_symmetry.space_group_name_H-M   'P 1'
#
loop_
_entity.id
_entity.type
_entity.pdbx_description
1 polymer ?
#
loop_
_entity_poly.entity_id
_entity_poly.type
_entity_poly.pdbx_seq_one_letter_code
_entity_poly.pdbx_strand_id
1 'polypeptide(L)'
;MNQFGVYSEVGKLRKVLVHRPELSLQRLTPANHDDLLFDDVLWVEHAQKEHDEFVARMRERGVEVYYLRDLMAETLAASPKGKKA
;
A
#
# COMPACT_ATOMS: atom_id res chain seq x y z
N MET A 1 -16.08 17.20 -10.15
CA MET A 1 -15.47 16.03 -9.48
C MET A 1 -15.47 14.89 -10.48
N ASN A 2 -14.31 14.31 -10.80
CA ASN A 2 -14.33 13.02 -11.50
C ASN A 2 -14.80 11.97 -10.50
N GLN A 3 -15.86 11.24 -10.84
CA GLN A 3 -16.39 10.17 -10.00
C GLN A 3 -15.38 9.01 -9.97
N PHE A 4 -15.04 8.52 -8.77
CA PHE A 4 -14.27 7.29 -8.63
C PHE A 4 -15.12 6.10 -9.11
N GLY A 5 -14.50 5.15 -9.79
CA GLY A 5 -15.20 3.95 -10.25
C GLY A 5 -14.26 2.92 -10.88
N VAL A 6 -14.54 1.66 -10.60
CA VAL A 6 -13.94 0.49 -11.24
C VAL A 6 -15.07 -0.20 -12.01
N TYR A 7 -14.95 -0.24 -13.34
CA TYR A 7 -15.99 -0.78 -14.23
C TYR A 7 -15.54 -2.03 -14.99
N SER A 8 -14.29 -2.45 -14.77
CA SER A 8 -13.67 -3.62 -15.39
C SER A 8 -12.39 -3.99 -14.64
N GLU A 9 -12.11 -5.29 -14.54
CA GLU A 9 -10.85 -5.85 -14.02
C GLU A 9 -9.70 -5.82 -15.04
N VAL A 10 -10.01 -5.63 -16.33
CA VAL A 10 -9.03 -5.69 -17.43
C VAL A 10 -8.94 -4.40 -18.25
N GLY A 11 -9.77 -3.40 -17.91
CA GLY A 11 -9.74 -2.08 -18.53
C GLY A 11 -8.47 -1.31 -18.17
N LYS A 12 -8.27 -0.16 -18.84
CA LYS A 12 -7.10 0.70 -18.57
C LYS A 12 -7.15 1.22 -17.12
N LEU A 13 -6.20 0.78 -16.30
CA LEU A 13 -5.99 1.29 -14.95
C LEU A 13 -5.55 2.77 -15.01
N ARG A 14 -6.19 3.62 -14.22
CA ARG A 14 -5.92 5.08 -14.19
C ARG A 14 -5.36 5.53 -12.85
N LYS A 15 -5.94 5.05 -11.75
CA LYS A 15 -5.58 5.38 -10.37
C LYS A 15 -5.55 4.09 -9.57
N VAL A 16 -4.56 3.94 -8.70
CA VAL A 16 -4.44 2.77 -7.82
C VAL A 16 -3.90 3.18 -6.45
N LEU A 17 -4.38 2.50 -5.42
CA LEU A 17 -3.87 2.62 -4.06
C LEU A 17 -2.99 1.42 -3.75
N VAL A 18 -1.79 1.66 -3.22
CA VAL A 18 -0.84 0.62 -2.80
C VAL A 18 -0.35 0.88 -1.38
N HIS A 19 0.18 -0.15 -0.72
CA HIS A 19 0.79 -0.04 0.59
C HIS A 19 2.17 -0.70 0.56
N ARG A 20 3.21 0.11 0.78
CA ARG A 20 4.60 -0.36 0.75
C ARG A 20 4.87 -1.22 2.00
N PRO A 21 5.48 -2.41 1.86
CA PRO A 21 5.98 -3.21 2.97
C PRO A 21 6.75 -2.37 4.00
N GLU A 22 6.39 -2.46 5.29
CA GLU A 22 6.98 -1.62 6.34
C GLU A 22 7.12 -2.35 7.70
N LEU A 23 7.22 -1.57 8.78
CA LEU A 23 7.44 -2.02 10.15
C LEU A 23 6.46 -3.11 10.62
N SER A 24 5.23 -3.14 10.08
CA SER A 24 4.26 -4.19 10.37
C SER A 24 4.82 -5.58 10.07
N LEU A 25 5.54 -5.73 8.95
CA LEU A 25 6.13 -7.00 8.54
C LEU A 25 7.42 -7.34 9.29
N GLN A 26 8.12 -6.33 9.84
CA GLN A 26 9.27 -6.56 10.72
C GLN A 26 8.88 -7.19 12.06
N ARG A 27 7.60 -7.19 12.42
CA ARG A 27 7.06 -7.83 13.64
C ARG A 27 6.65 -9.28 13.42
N LEU A 28 6.78 -9.77 12.19
CA LEU A 28 6.57 -11.19 11.89
C LEU A 28 7.70 -12.01 12.49
N THR A 29 7.31 -13.10 13.11
CA THR A 29 8.19 -14.08 13.73
C THR A 29 7.69 -15.47 13.38
N PRO A 30 8.54 -16.51 13.48
CA PRO A 30 8.11 -17.88 13.29
C PRO A 30 6.95 -18.31 14.22
N ALA A 31 6.76 -17.62 15.34
CA ALA A 31 5.73 -17.96 16.33
C ALA A 31 4.37 -17.27 16.10
N ASN A 32 4.28 -16.26 15.22
CA ASN A 32 3.06 -15.48 15.03
C ASN A 32 2.66 -15.28 13.56
N HIS A 33 3.42 -15.78 12.59
CA HIS A 33 3.12 -15.54 11.17
C HIS A 33 1.76 -16.12 10.76
N ASP A 34 1.43 -17.34 11.22
CA ASP A 34 0.13 -17.99 10.96
C ASP A 34 -1.03 -17.14 11.51
N ASP A 35 -0.92 -16.67 12.76
CA ASP A 35 -1.92 -15.82 13.41
C ASP A 35 -2.08 -14.47 12.70
N LEU A 36 -1.02 -14.01 12.03
CA LEU A 36 -0.99 -12.75 11.26
C LEU A 36 -1.30 -12.94 9.77
N LEU A 37 -1.73 -14.15 9.36
CA LEU A 37 -2.13 -14.49 7.99
C LEU A 37 -0.98 -14.41 6.99
N PHE A 38 0.23 -14.77 7.42
CA PHE A 38 1.43 -14.90 6.58
C PHE A 38 1.90 -16.36 6.56
N ASP A 39 2.29 -16.82 5.38
CA ASP A 39 2.84 -18.18 5.21
C ASP A 39 4.21 -18.35 5.88
N ASP A 40 5.03 -17.27 5.95
CA ASP A 40 6.36 -17.27 6.58
C ASP A 40 6.83 -15.82 6.90
N VAL A 41 7.97 -15.69 7.58
CA VAL A 41 8.66 -14.43 7.84
C VAL A 41 9.28 -13.86 6.55
N LEU A 42 9.04 -12.58 6.31
CA LEU A 42 9.49 -11.89 5.09
C LEU A 42 10.83 -11.18 5.27
N TRP A 43 11.65 -11.20 4.20
CA TRP A 43 12.79 -10.30 4.08
C TRP A 43 12.29 -8.91 3.64
N VAL A 44 12.04 -8.03 4.61
CA VAL A 44 11.34 -6.77 4.41
C VAL A 44 12.06 -5.84 3.43
N GLU A 45 13.38 -5.72 3.49
CA GLU A 45 14.14 -4.86 2.55
C GLU A 45 14.03 -5.34 1.10
N HIS A 46 13.99 -6.66 0.90
CA HIS A 46 13.82 -7.24 -0.43
C HIS A 46 12.40 -7.00 -0.95
N ALA A 47 11.39 -7.27 -0.12
CA ALA A 47 9.99 -7.02 -0.46
C ALA A 47 9.71 -5.54 -0.77
N GLN A 48 10.39 -4.62 -0.06
CA GLN A 48 10.34 -3.19 -0.36
C GLN A 48 10.90 -2.87 -1.75
N LYS A 49 12.05 -3.46 -2.11
CA LYS A 49 12.65 -3.28 -3.43
C LYS A 49 11.72 -3.79 -4.53
N GLU A 50 11.17 -4.99 -4.38
CA GLU A 50 10.21 -5.56 -5.34
C GLU A 50 8.96 -4.70 -5.47
N HIS A 51 8.44 -4.19 -4.34
CA HIS A 51 7.29 -3.28 -4.34
C HIS A 51 7.61 -1.95 -5.06
N ASP A 52 8.80 -1.39 -4.84
CA ASP A 52 9.23 -0.15 -5.50
C ASP A 52 9.36 -0.35 -7.03
N GLU A 53 9.88 -1.50 -7.46
CA GLU A 53 9.92 -1.89 -8.87
C GLU A 53 8.50 -2.06 -9.44
N PHE A 54 7.59 -2.72 -8.72
CA PHE A 54 6.19 -2.88 -9.12
C PHE A 54 5.50 -1.52 -9.31
N VAL A 55 5.69 -0.58 -8.39
CA VAL A 55 5.15 0.79 -8.50
C VAL A 55 5.77 1.55 -9.67
N ALA A 56 7.08 1.42 -9.88
CA ALA A 56 7.76 2.04 -11.02
C ALA A 56 7.14 1.60 -12.36
N ARG A 57 6.89 0.29 -12.53
CA ARG A 57 6.23 -0.24 -13.74
C ARG A 57 4.84 0.33 -13.98
N MET A 58 4.06 0.58 -12.94
CA MET A 58 2.74 1.21 -13.07
C MET A 58 2.87 2.68 -13.47
N ARG A 59 3.77 3.43 -12.83
CA ARG A 59 4.02 4.85 -13.12
C ARG A 59 4.55 5.07 -14.54
N GLU A 60 5.45 4.20 -15.02
CA GLU A 60 5.93 4.19 -16.41
C GLU A 60 4.79 4.10 -17.43
N ARG A 61 3.68 3.45 -17.07
CA ARG A 61 2.49 3.29 -17.91
C ARG A 61 1.47 4.43 -17.74
N GLY A 62 1.81 5.46 -16.98
CA GLY A 62 0.96 6.63 -16.70
C GLY A 62 -0.16 6.36 -15.70
N VAL A 63 -0.04 5.31 -14.86
CA VAL A 63 -0.97 5.07 -13.75
C VAL A 63 -0.61 6.01 -12.60
N GLU A 64 -1.62 6.69 -12.06
CA GLU A 64 -1.48 7.49 -10.85
C GLU A 64 -1.50 6.56 -9.62
N VAL A 65 -0.35 6.43 -8.95
CA VAL A 65 -0.17 5.53 -7.81
C VAL A 65 -0.16 6.34 -6.52
N TYR A 66 -1.12 6.06 -5.64
CA TYR A 66 -1.22 6.62 -4.30
C TYR A 66 -0.70 5.62 -3.27
N TYR A 67 0.02 6.11 -2.26
CA TYR A 67 0.40 5.31 -1.10
C TYR A 67 -0.62 5.48 0.02
N LEU A 68 -1.08 4.36 0.59
CA LEU A 68 -2.00 4.34 1.73
C LEU A 68 -1.46 5.15 2.91
N ARG A 69 -0.17 5.01 3.22
CA ARG A 69 0.47 5.70 4.34
C ARG A 69 0.43 7.21 4.18
N ASP A 70 0.68 7.70 2.97
CA ASP A 70 0.69 9.13 2.66
C ASP A 70 -0.73 9.70 2.75
N LEU A 71 -1.71 9.05 2.10
CA LEU A 71 -3.11 9.45 2.20
C LEU A 71 -3.65 9.39 3.62
N MET A 72 -3.23 8.41 4.42
CA MET A 72 -3.59 8.33 5.84
C MET A 72 -3.01 9.52 6.60
N ALA A 73 -1.73 9.83 6.42
CA ALA A 73 -1.09 10.98 7.06
C ALA A 73 -1.77 12.30 6.69
N GLU A 74 -2.08 12.51 5.41
CA GLU A 74 -2.83 13.67 4.92
C GLU A 74 -4.23 13.75 5.55
N THR A 75 -4.94 12.62 5.62
CA THR A 75 -6.28 12.55 6.20
C THR A 75 -6.28 12.89 7.69
N LEU A 76 -5.31 12.36 8.45
CA LEU A 76 -5.14 12.67 9.87
C LEU A 76 -4.74 14.14 10.09
N ALA A 77 -3.95 14.72 9.19
CA ALA A 77 -3.59 16.13 9.24
C ALA A 77 -4.78 17.05 8.94
N ALA A 78 -5.68 16.64 8.05
CA ALA A 78 -6.83 17.42 7.61
C ALA A 78 -7.97 17.55 8.64
N SER A 79 -8.00 16.72 9.69
CA SER A 79 -9.08 16.74 10.70
C SER A 79 -8.55 16.76 12.14
N PRO A 80 -9.00 17.71 13.00
CA PRO A 80 -8.65 17.75 14.43
C PRO A 80 -9.07 16.49 15.20
N LYS A 81 -10.08 15.75 14.71
CA LYS A 81 -10.52 14.48 15.30
C LYS A 81 -9.60 13.31 14.94
N GLY A 82 -8.94 13.36 13.77
CA GLY A 82 -8.02 12.31 13.31
C GLY A 82 -6.79 12.18 14.19
N LYS A 83 -6.31 13.28 14.80
CA LYS A 83 -5.10 13.30 15.64
C LYS A 83 -5.29 12.76 17.07
N LYS A 84 -6.49 12.28 17.45
CA LYS A 84 -6.84 11.89 18.83
C LYS A 84 -7.04 10.38 19.05
N ALA A 85 -6.66 9.53 18.08
CA ALA A 85 -6.73 8.08 18.20
C ALA A 85 -5.43 7.49 18.75
#